data_AF-A0A4P0YGR1-F1
#
_entry.id   AF-A0A4P0YGR1-F1
#
_cell.length_a   1.000
_cell.length_b   1.000
_cell.length_c   1.000
_cell.angle_alpha   90.00
_cell.angle_beta   90.00
_cell.angle_gamma   90.00
#
_symmetry.space_group_name_H-M   'P 1'
#
loop_
_entity.id
_entity.type
_entity.pdbx_description
1 polymer ?
#
loop_
_entity_poly.entity_id
_entity_poly.type
_entity_poly.pdbx_seq_one_letter_code
_entity_poly.pdbx_strand_id
1 'polypeptide(L)'
;MTPSEYQNPILCADYSDPDIVRVGDDFFMVSSSFNHVPALPILHSTDLVNWTIINHVMDELPLPGYDRYQPGKGRMGAVDSLARWQAVGLLQHAR
;
A
#
# COMPACT_ATOMS: atom_id res chain seq x y z
N MET A 1 -11.95 1.39 25.74
CA MET A 1 -11.17 2.37 24.98
C MET A 1 -12.06 3.56 24.75
N THR A 2 -11.66 4.72 25.26
CA THR A 2 -12.30 6.00 24.96
C THR A 2 -11.97 6.41 23.52
N PRO A 3 -12.69 7.36 22.90
CA PRO A 3 -12.41 7.82 21.53
C PRO A 3 -10.99 8.36 21.30
N SER A 4 -10.22 8.62 22.35
CA SER A 4 -8.82 9.09 22.32
C SER A 4 -7.78 8.00 22.61
N GLU A 5 -8.18 6.75 22.76
CA GLU A 5 -7.29 5.62 23.02
C GLU A 5 -7.21 4.68 21.81
N TYR A 6 -6.00 4.31 21.41
CA TYR A 6 -5.75 3.27 20.41
C TYR A 6 -4.84 2.18 20.98
N GLN A 7 -4.83 1.00 20.36
CA GLN A 7 -3.96 -0.11 20.75
C GLN A 7 -3.09 -0.55 19.58
N ASN A 8 -1.80 -0.75 19.87
CA ASN A 8 -0.89 -1.35 18.91
C ASN A 8 -1.01 -2.89 18.90
N PRO A 9 -0.86 -3.53 17.73
CA PRO A 9 -0.69 -2.91 16.41
C PRO A 9 -2.00 -2.30 15.87
N ILE A 10 -1.92 -1.11 15.25
CA ILE A 10 -3.09 -0.44 14.65
C ILE A 10 -3.71 -1.24 13.50
N LEU A 11 -2.90 -2.06 12.83
CA LEU A 11 -3.31 -3.00 11.80
C LEU A 11 -2.62 -4.33 12.08
N CYS A 12 -3.40 -5.37 12.38
CA CYS A 12 -2.91 -6.74 12.49
C CYS A 12 -3.00 -7.42 11.11
N ALA A 13 -2.24 -6.91 10.14
CA ALA A 13 -2.27 -7.33 8.74
C ALA A 13 -0.87 -7.27 8.12
N ASP A 14 -0.68 -7.97 7.01
CA ASP A 14 0.60 -8.06 6.28
C ASP A 14 0.76 -6.92 5.27
N TYR A 15 0.92 -5.69 5.78
CA TYR A 15 1.23 -4.51 4.98
C TYR A 15 2.70 -4.13 5.16
N SER A 16 3.56 -4.75 4.37
CA SER A 16 5.01 -4.50 4.35
C SER A 16 5.36 -3.15 3.70
N ASP A 17 6.44 -2.52 4.16
CA ASP A 17 6.94 -1.22 3.68
C ASP A 17 5.85 -0.12 3.50
N PRO A 18 5.09 0.24 4.56
CA PRO A 18 4.08 1.29 4.43
C PRO A 18 4.73 2.66 4.20
N ASP A 19 4.41 3.31 3.08
CA ASP A 19 4.62 4.75 2.88
C ASP A 19 3.31 5.49 3.11
N ILE A 20 3.33 6.51 3.97
CA ILE A 20 2.13 7.26 4.36
C ILE A 20 2.26 8.73 3.94
N VAL A 21 1.15 9.29 3.48
CA VAL A 21 1.05 10.72 3.14
C VAL A 21 -0.28 11.32 3.58
N ARG A 22 -0.27 12.60 3.91
CA ARG A 22 -1.48 13.38 4.22
C ARG A 22 -1.83 14.28 3.05
N VAL A 23 -3.11 14.31 2.67
CA VAL A 23 -3.68 15.19 1.64
C VAL A 23 -4.92 15.83 2.24
N GLY A 24 -4.89 17.14 2.49
CA GLY A 24 -5.97 17.81 3.23
C GLY A 24 -6.11 17.26 4.66
N ASP A 25 -7.27 16.71 4.99
CA ASP A 25 -7.56 16.08 6.29
C ASP A 25 -7.49 14.54 6.26
N ASP A 26 -7.16 13.98 5.11
CA ASP A 26 -7.11 12.54 4.87
C ASP A 26 -5.67 12.02 4.83
N PHE A 27 -5.50 10.77 5.27
CA PHE A 27 -4.25 10.03 5.23
C PHE A 27 -4.37 8.86 4.28
N PHE A 28 -3.33 8.66 3.47
CA PHE A 28 -3.22 7.55 2.53
C PHE A 28 -1.96 6.76 2.82
N MET A 29 -2.05 5.44 2.73
CA MET A 29 -0.93 4.51 2.89
C MET A 29 -0.83 3.65 1.65
N VAL A 30 0.38 3.46 1.14
CA VAL A 30 0.68 2.48 0.10
C VAL A 30 1.68 1.47 0.65
N SER A 31 1.42 0.19 0.45
CA SER A 31 2.24 -0.91 0.97
C SER A 31 2.68 -1.86 -0.15
N SER A 32 3.86 -2.47 0.01
CA SER A 32 4.40 -3.48 -0.90
C SER A 32 3.52 -4.73 -0.92
N SER A 33 3.26 -5.29 -2.11
CA SER A 33 2.48 -6.52 -2.28
C SER A 33 3.27 -7.68 -2.90
N PHE A 34 4.57 -7.48 -3.16
CA PHE A 34 5.48 -8.46 -3.76
C PHE A 34 4.97 -9.02 -5.10
N ASN A 35 4.41 -10.23 -5.08
CA ASN A 35 3.85 -10.94 -6.22
C ASN A 35 2.32 -11.06 -6.16
N HIS A 36 1.68 -10.46 -5.17
CA HIS A 36 0.23 -10.43 -5.05
C HIS A 36 -0.35 -9.37 -5.98
N VAL A 37 -1.35 -9.78 -6.76
CA VAL A 37 -2.13 -8.93 -7.66
C VAL A 37 -3.61 -9.03 -7.28
N PRO A 38 -4.40 -7.93 -7.28
CA PRO A 38 -3.99 -6.57 -7.61
C PRO A 38 -2.92 -6.04 -6.61
N ALA A 39 -1.97 -5.26 -7.14
CA ALA A 39 -0.72 -4.92 -6.49
C ALA A 39 -0.72 -3.52 -5.88
N LEU A 40 0.12 -3.31 -4.86
CA LEU A 40 0.28 -2.05 -4.14
C LEU A 40 -1.07 -1.50 -3.61
N PRO A 41 -1.64 -2.11 -2.55
CA PRO A 41 -2.87 -1.61 -1.94
C PRO A 41 -2.70 -0.17 -1.47
N ILE A 42 -3.71 0.65 -1.75
CA ILE A 42 -3.88 2.01 -1.25
C ILE A 42 -4.93 1.96 -0.14
N LEU A 43 -4.51 2.30 1.07
CA LEU A 43 -5.39 2.42 2.23
C LEU A 43 -5.65 3.89 2.53
N HIS A 44 -6.83 4.17 3.07
CA HIS A 44 -7.27 5.49 3.51
C HIS A 44 -7.63 5.48 5.00
N SER A 45 -7.36 6.59 5.68
CA SER A 45 -7.71 6.84 7.07
C SER A 45 -7.89 8.33 7.31
N THR A 46 -8.71 8.70 8.29
CA THR A 46 -8.85 10.10 8.78
C THR A 46 -8.19 10.32 10.14
N ASP A 47 -7.72 9.25 10.79
CA ASP A 47 -7.27 9.27 12.19
C ASP A 47 -5.95 8.52 12.44
N LEU A 48 -5.30 8.00 11.38
CA LEU A 48 -4.08 7.17 11.41
C LEU A 48 -4.22 5.82 12.12
N VAL A 49 -5.40 5.47 12.64
CA VAL A 49 -5.65 4.23 13.40
C VAL A 49 -6.53 3.29 12.61
N ASN A 50 -7.64 3.80 12.07
CA ASN A 50 -8.60 3.03 11.31
C ASN A 50 -8.32 3.17 9.82
N TRP A 51 -7.91 2.08 9.18
CA TRP A 51 -7.54 2.07 7.76
C TRP A 51 -8.46 1.16 6.94
N THR A 52 -8.84 1.63 5.75
CA THR A 52 -9.64 0.86 4.78
C THR A 52 -8.93 0.83 3.43
N ILE A 53 -8.86 -0.33 2.78
CA ILE A 53 -8.36 -0.41 1.40
C ILE A 53 -9.39 0.26 0.48
N ILE A 54 -8.95 1.26 -0.27
CA ILE A 54 -9.80 2.00 -1.22
C ILE A 54 -9.46 1.70 -2.67
N ASN A 55 -8.22 1.26 -2.97
CA ASN A 55 -7.81 0.92 -4.32
C ASN A 55 -6.50 0.10 -4.32
N HIS A 56 -6.04 -0.30 -5.50
CA HIS A 56 -4.71 -0.83 -5.77
C HIS A 56 -4.06 0.00 -6.89
N VAL A 57 -2.73 0.16 -6.89
CA VAL A 57 -2.06 0.96 -7.94
C VAL A 57 -2.10 0.23 -9.29
N MET A 58 -2.05 -1.11 -9.29
CA MET A 58 -2.00 -1.91 -10.51
C MET A 58 -2.85 -3.18 -10.39
N ASP A 59 -3.59 -3.51 -11.44
CA ASP A 59 -4.34 -4.77 -11.49
C ASP A 59 -3.45 -5.98 -11.79
N GLU A 60 -2.34 -5.75 -12.49
CA GLU A 60 -1.37 -6.78 -12.88
C GLU A 60 0.06 -6.23 -12.84
N LEU A 61 1.04 -7.12 -12.76
CA LEU A 61 2.46 -6.76 -12.81
C LEU A 61 2.98 -7.02 -14.23
N PRO A 62 3.21 -5.98 -15.06
CA PRO A 62 3.57 -6.12 -16.47
C PRO A 62 5.06 -6.45 -16.66
N LEU A 63 5.56 -7.40 -15.86
CA LEU A 63 6.93 -7.85 -15.87
C LEU A 63 7.01 -9.32 -16.29
N PRO A 64 7.99 -9.70 -17.13
CA PRO A 64 8.13 -11.07 -17.60
C PRO A 64 8.16 -12.09 -16.45
N GLY A 65 7.31 -13.11 -16.58
CA GLY A 65 7.24 -14.23 -15.66
C GLY A 65 6.30 -14.04 -14.48
N TYR A 66 5.67 -12.88 -14.26
CA TYR A 66 4.62 -12.73 -13.22
C TYR A 66 3.30 -13.40 -13.60
N ASP A 67 3.14 -13.72 -14.88
CA ASP A 67 2.07 -14.51 -15.50
C ASP A 67 2.17 -16.03 -15.22
N ARG A 68 3.28 -16.50 -14.63
CA ARG A 68 3.53 -17.92 -14.37
C ARG A 68 4.03 -18.18 -12.96
N TYR A 69 3.68 -19.34 -12.45
CA TYR A 69 4.19 -19.84 -11.17
C TYR A 69 5.72 -20.03 -11.23
N GLN A 70 6.43 -19.43 -10.28
CA GLN A 70 7.89 -19.50 -10.16
C GLN A 70 8.28 -19.74 -8.69
N PRO A 71 8.43 -21.01 -8.25
CA PRO A 71 8.77 -21.32 -6.87
C PRO A 71 10.15 -20.79 -6.49
N GLY A 72 10.31 -20.32 -5.25
CA GLY A 72 11.58 -19.81 -4.74
C GLY A 72 12.00 -18.44 -5.28
N LYS A 73 11.19 -17.83 -6.16
CA LYS A 73 11.39 -16.45 -6.61
C LYS A 73 10.49 -15.52 -5.80
N GLY A 74 10.92 -15.23 -4.56
CA GLY A 74 10.38 -14.13 -3.77
C GLY A 74 10.64 -12.85 -4.55
N ARG A 75 9.60 -12.26 -5.12
CA ARG A 75 9.74 -11.13 -6.03
C ARG A 75 9.34 -9.84 -5.35
N MET A 76 10.35 -9.15 -4.83
CA MET A 76 10.31 -7.73 -4.49
C MET A 76 11.10 -7.01 -5.58
N GLY A 77 10.41 -6.45 -6.57
CA GLY A 77 11.07 -5.76 -7.68
C GLY A 77 11.38 -4.32 -7.31
N ALA A 78 12.42 -3.72 -7.93
CA ALA A 78 12.63 -2.26 -7.87
C ALA A 78 11.40 -1.46 -8.36
N VAL A 79 10.53 -2.11 -9.13
CA VAL A 79 9.21 -1.57 -9.52
C VAL A 79 8.30 -1.32 -8.32
N ASP A 80 8.35 -2.14 -7.26
CA ASP A 80 7.47 -2.02 -6.10
C ASP A 80 7.81 -0.74 -5.32
N SER A 81 9.11 -0.53 -5.07
CA SER A 81 9.60 0.67 -4.38
C SER A 81 9.41 1.95 -5.20
N LEU A 82 9.66 1.92 -6.52
CA LEU A 82 9.49 3.10 -7.39
C LEU A 82 8.01 3.44 -7.59
N ALA A 83 7.17 2.44 -7.85
CA ALA A 83 5.73 2.64 -8.05
C ALA A 83 5.06 3.15 -6.78
N ARG A 84 5.49 2.70 -5.59
CA ARG A 84 5.04 3.25 -4.30
C ARG A 84 5.38 4.73 -4.16
N TRP A 85 6.62 5.13 -4.45
CA TRP A 85 7.02 6.55 -4.44
C TRP A 85 6.23 7.39 -5.44
N GLN A 86 5.99 6.87 -6.65
CA GLN A 86 5.17 7.56 -7.65
C GLN A 86 3.71 7.67 -7.22
N ALA A 87 3.13 6.62 -6.63
CA ALA A 87 1.75 6.62 -6.14
C ALA A 87 1.56 7.65 -5.01
N VAL A 88 2.48 7.69 -4.04
CA VAL A 88 2.48 8.71 -2.99
C VAL A 88 2.62 10.11 -3.57
N GLY A 89 3.52 10.29 -4.53
CA GLY A 89 3.69 11.56 -5.23
C GLY A 89 2.41 12.00 -5.95
N LEU A 90 1.70 11.09 -6.63
CA LEU A 90 0.43 11.40 -7.29
C LEU A 90 -0.66 11.78 -6.29
N LEU A 91 -0.75 11.07 -5.16
CA LEU A 91 -1.71 11.39 -4.09
C LEU A 91 -1.50 12.81 -3.55
N GLN A 92 -0.26 13.27 -3.41
CA GLN A 92 0.04 14.64 -2.97
C GLN A 92 -0.43 15.74 -3.94
N HIS A 93 -0.58 15.41 -5.22
CA HIS A 93 -0.95 16.37 -6.27
C HIS A 93 -2.41 16.20 -6.72
N ALA A 94 -3.08 15.11 -6.33
CA ALA A 94 -4.52 14.96 -6.46
C ALA A 94 -5.18 15.95 -5.50
N ARG A 95 -5.89 16.93 -6.07
CA ARG A 95 -6.66 17.92 -5.31
C ARG A 95 -7.98 17.35 -4.84
#